data_AF-A0A962UF36-F1
#
_entry.id   AF-A0A962UF36-F1
#
_cell.length_a   1.000
_cell.length_b   1.000
_cell.length_c   1.000
_cell.angle_alpha   90.00
_cell.angle_beta   90.00
_cell.angle_gamma   90.00
#
_symmetry.space_group_name_H-M   'P 1'
#
loop_
_entity.id
_entity.type
_entity.pdbx_description
1 polymer ?
#
loop_
_entity_poly.entity_id
_entity_poly.type
_entity_poly.pdbx_seq_one_letter_code
_entity_poly.pdbx_strand_id
1 'polypeptide(L)' 'RLFERFYSLPRPDTGRKSTGLGLAFVREVAQLHGGTITVDNVPDADGAIIGVVARLSLPAA' A
#
# COMPACT_ATOMS: atom_id res chain seq x y z
N ARG A 1 -8.65 -4.90 1.85
CA ARG A 1 -9.11 -3.50 1.61
C ARG A 1 -8.09 -2.61 0.94
N LEU A 2 -6.86 -2.47 1.45
CA LEU A 2 -5.90 -1.49 0.91
C LEU A 2 -5.59 -1.65 -0.61
N PHE A 3 -5.59 -2.88 -1.12
CA PHE A 3 -5.36 -3.18 -2.55
C PHE A 3 -6.64 -3.35 -3.38
N GLU A 4 -7.82 -2.97 -2.84
CA GLU A 4 -9.08 -2.94 -3.59
C GLU A 4 -9.15 -1.68 -4.45
N ARG A 5 -9.67 -1.80 -5.67
CA ARG A 5 -9.90 -0.65 -6.54
C ARG A 5 -10.92 0.28 -5.88
N PHE A 6 -10.71 1.59 -6.02
CA PHE A 6 -11.55 2.66 -5.45
C PHE A 6 -11.52 2.77 -3.92
N TYR A 7 -10.64 2.03 -3.23
CA TYR A 7 -10.44 2.22 -1.79
C TYR A 7 -9.53 3.43 -1.53
N SER A 8 -10.06 4.43 -0.83
CA SER A 8 -9.39 5.70 -0.58
C SER A 8 -9.99 6.37 0.66
N LEU A 9 -9.11 6.77 1.59
CA LEU A 9 -9.48 7.56 2.76
C LEU A 9 -9.36 9.06 2.43
N PRO A 10 -10.21 9.92 3.03
CA PRO A 10 -10.05 11.36 2.89
C PRO A 10 -8.69 11.79 3.47
N ARG A 11 -7.97 12.67 2.77
CA ARG A 11 -6.71 13.19 3.28
C ARG A 11 -6.97 14.10 4.50
N PRO A 12 -6.13 14.07 5.54
CA PRO A 12 -6.33 14.87 6.76
C PRO A 12 -6.33 16.38 6.50
N ASP A 13 -5.56 16.83 5.52
CA ASP A 13 -5.33 18.24 5.20
C ASP A 13 -6.46 18.86 4.36
N THR A 14 -6.98 18.10 3.39
CA THR A 14 -7.88 18.62 2.34
C THR A 14 -9.26 17.96 2.37
N GLY A 15 -9.44 16.85 3.09
CA GLY A 15 -10.66 16.04 3.10
C GLY A 15 -11.00 15.35 1.78
N ARG A 16 -10.25 15.63 0.71
CA ARG A 16 -10.50 15.07 -0.63
C ARG A 16 -10.01 13.64 -0.72
N LYS A 17 -10.82 12.78 -1.34
CA LYS A 17 -10.42 11.41 -1.68
C LYS A 17 -9.66 11.40 -3.01
N SER A 18 -8.62 10.56 -3.09
CA SER A 18 -8.04 10.16 -4.37
C SER A 18 -8.91 9.08 -5.05
N THR A 19 -8.58 8.68 -6.27
CA THR A 19 -9.30 7.64 -7.03
C THR A 19 -9.22 6.24 -6.40
N GLY A 20 -8.27 6.00 -5.50
CA GLY A 20 -8.11 4.70 -4.84
C GLY A 20 -7.62 3.58 -5.77
N LEU A 21 -6.95 3.91 -6.87
CA LEU A 21 -6.50 2.93 -7.86
C LEU A 21 -5.01 2.56 -7.75
N GLY A 22 -4.19 3.42 -7.15
CA GLY A 22 -2.73 3.28 -7.17
C GLY A 22 -2.22 1.92 -6.69
N LEU A 23 -2.57 1.52 -5.46
CA LEU A 23 -2.10 0.25 -4.90
C LEU A 23 -2.68 -0.98 -5.61
N ALA A 24 -3.92 -0.89 -6.12
CA ALA A 24 -4.49 -1.96 -6.93
C ALA A 24 -3.65 -2.22 -8.19
N PHE A 25 -3.21 -1.15 -8.88
CA PHE A 25 -2.31 -1.27 -10.04
C PHE A 25 -0.92 -1.74 -9.66
N VAL A 26 -0.33 -1.26 -8.56
CA VAL A 26 0.98 -1.74 -8.10
C VAL A 26 0.96 -3.25 -7.88
N ARG A 27 -0.09 -3.78 -7.25
CA ARG A 27 -0.24 -5.24 -7.06
C ARG A 27 -0.36 -5.99 -8.39
N GLU A 28 -1.14 -5.47 -9.33
CA GLU A 28 -1.30 -6.06 -10.66
C GLU A 28 0.03 -6.08 -11.43
N VAL A 29 0.77 -4.97 -11.43
CA VAL A 29 2.10 -4.88 -12.05
C VAL A 29 3.09 -5.83 -11.37
N ALA A 30 3.13 -5.87 -10.04
CA ALA A 30 4.01 -6.79 -9.31
C ALA A 30 3.72 -8.25 -9.70
N GLN A 31 2.45 -8.64 -9.74
CA GLN A 31 2.01 -9.99 -10.11
C GLN A 31 2.40 -10.35 -11.56
N LEU A 32 2.24 -9.41 -12.50
CA LEU A 32 2.66 -9.61 -13.90
C LEU A 32 4.16 -9.89 -14.05
N HIS A 33 4.98 -9.35 -13.13
CA HIS A 33 6.42 -9.59 -13.10
C HIS A 33 6.82 -10.79 -12.21
N GLY A 34 5.87 -11.60 -11.74
CA GLY A 34 6.14 -12.70 -10.81
C GLY A 34 6.58 -12.24 -9.41
N GLY A 35 6.35 -10.98 -9.09
CA GLY A 35 6.69 -10.35 -7.82
C GLY A 35 5.51 -10.25 -6.85
N THR A 36 5.75 -9.60 -5.72
CA THR A 36 4.78 -9.39 -4.64
C THR A 36 4.89 -7.99 -4.04
N ILE A 37 3.79 -7.48 -3.48
CA ILE A 37 3.73 -6.22 -2.73
C ILE A 37 3.01 -6.45 -1.40
N THR A 38 3.60 -5.94 -0.32
CA THR A 38 3.03 -5.96 1.03
C THR A 38 3.06 -4.55 1.62
N VAL A 39 2.10 -4.26 2.50
CA VAL A 39 2.03 -2.99 3.23
C VAL A 39 1.66 -3.33 4.67
N ASP A 40 2.52 -2.91 5.59
CA ASP A 40 2.41 -3.21 7.01
C ASP A 40 2.57 -1.95 7.85
N ASN A 41 1.94 -1.94 9.01
CA ASN A 41 2.15 -0.88 9.99
C ASN A 41 3.51 -1.08 10.67
N VAL A 42 4.19 0.02 10.96
CA VAL A 42 5.42 0.03 11.75
C VAL A 42 5.06 0.43 13.19
N PRO A 43 5.14 -0.49 14.15
CA PRO A 43 4.99 -0.16 15.57
C PRO A 43 6.30 0.37 16.16
N ASP A 44 6.20 1.16 17.23
CA ASP A 44 7.31 1.44 18.15
C ASP A 44 7.47 0.32 19.21
N ALA A 45 8.34 0.55 20.19
CA ALA A 45 8.62 -0.41 21.27
C ALA A 45 7.40 -0.69 22.16
N ASP A 46 6.46 0.26 22.28
CA ASP A 46 5.26 0.16 23.10
C ASP A 46 4.04 -0.32 22.29
N GLY A 47 4.23 -0.59 21.00
CA GLY A 47 3.19 -1.09 20.08
C GLY A 47 2.34 0.00 19.43
N ALA A 48 2.66 1.28 19.64
CA ALA A 48 1.98 2.38 18.96
C ALA A 48 2.41 2.44 17.49
N ILE A 49 1.47 2.65 16.58
CA ILE A 49 1.78 2.73 15.15
C ILE A 49 2.43 4.08 14.84
N ILE A 50 3.69 4.06 14.47
CA ILE A 50 4.51 5.25 14.16
C ILE A 50 4.73 5.46 12.66
N GLY A 51 4.35 4.48 11.83
CA GLY A 51 4.51 4.60 10.40
C GLY A 51 3.95 3.44 9.61
N VAL A 52 4.30 3.43 8.33
CA VAL A 52 3.92 2.41 7.35
C VAL A 52 5.15 1.99 6.56
N VAL A 53 5.27 0.70 6.29
CA VAL A 53 6.27 0.15 5.39
C VAL A 53 5.56 -0.52 4.22
N ALA A 54 6.01 -0.22 3.00
CA ALA A 54 5.60 -0.92 1.79
C ALA A 54 6.81 -1.67 1.23
N ARG A 55 6.66 -2.97 0.94
CA ARG A 55 7.73 -3.81 0.40
C ARG A 55 7.30 -4.42 -0.93
N LEU A 56 7.98 -4.01 -1.99
CA LEU A 56 7.88 -4.58 -3.33
C LEU A 56 9.03 -5.57 -3.53
N SER A 57 8.73 -6.80 -3.90
CA SER A 57 9.71 -7.83 -4.26
C SER A 57 9.47 -8.25 -5.70
N LEU A 58 10.55 -8.37 -6.47
CA LEU A 58 10.54 -8.89 -7.84
C LEU A 58 11.48 -10.12 -7.90
N PRO A 59 11.24 -11.09 -8.79
CA PRO A 59 12.14 -12.21 -8.96
C PRO A 59 13.52 -11.73 -9.44
N ALA A 60 14.57 -12.46 -9.05
CA ALA A 60 15.89 -12.27 -9.64
C ALA A 60 15.86 -12.67 -11.12
N ALA A 61 16.68 -12.00 -11.93
CA ALA A 61 16.81 -12.26 -13.37
C ALA A 61 17.46 -13.63 -13.65
#